data_AF-A0A3S4BVC5-F1
#
_entry.id   AF-A0A3S4BVC5-F1
#
_cell.length_a   1.000
_cell.length_b   1.000
_cell.length_c   1.000
_cell.angle_alpha   90.00
_cell.angle_beta   90.00
_cell.angle_gamma   90.00
#
_symmetry.space_group_name_H-M   'P 1'
#
loop_
_entity.id
_entity.type
_entity.pdbx_description
1 polymer ?
#
loop_
_entity_poly.entity_id
_entity_poly.type
_entity_poly.pdbx_seq_one_letter_code
_entity_poly.pdbx_strand_id
1 'polypeptide(L)'
;MSPKTAAALAEIKSAVASGQARLVPALFSWQFGRAASAAAFRAAKAEGVIEVAYHSISGTPVYQAAGIHAALAAFATSTKH
;
A
#
# COMPACT_ATOMS: atom_id res chain seq x y z
N MET A 1 5.43 17.86 2.58
CA MET A 1 4.87 16.57 3.05
C MET A 1 4.92 16.55 4.58
N SER A 2 3.88 16.06 5.29
CA SER A 2 3.89 16.02 6.76
C SER A 2 4.67 14.82 7.31
N PRO A 3 5.22 14.87 8.54
CA PRO A 3 5.91 13.72 9.15
C PRO A 3 5.05 12.45 9.22
N LYS A 4 3.75 12.59 9.54
CA LYS A 4 2.82 11.44 9.55
C LYS A 4 2.58 10.86 8.15
N THR A 5 2.56 11.71 7.13
CA THR A 5 2.46 11.24 5.73
C THR A 5 3.71 10.47 5.32
N ALA A 6 4.90 10.95 5.71
CA ALA A 6 6.16 10.28 5.42
C ALA A 6 6.25 8.91 6.11
N ALA A 7 5.84 8.84 7.39
CA ALA A 7 5.75 7.58 8.12
C ALA A 7 4.76 6.60 7.47
N ALA A 8 3.57 7.06 7.08
CA ALA A 8 2.59 6.23 6.39
C ALA A 8 3.11 5.73 5.03
N LEU A 9 3.85 6.56 4.28
CA LEU A 9 4.46 6.15 3.02
C LEU A 9 5.56 5.10 3.22
N ALA A 10 6.40 5.27 4.25
CA ALA A 10 7.41 4.29 4.61
C ALA A 10 6.78 2.94 4.98
N GLU A 11 5.69 2.96 5.74
CA GLU A 11 4.94 1.75 6.10
C GLU A 11 4.35 1.05 4.87
N ILE A 12 3.77 1.80 3.92
CA ILE A 12 3.29 1.23 2.64
C ILE A 12 4.42 0.53 1.89
N LYS A 13 5.59 1.17 1.79
CA LYS A 13 6.77 0.59 1.11
C LYS A 13 7.28 -0.67 1.82
N SER A 14 7.31 -0.65 3.16
CA SER A 14 7.66 -1.81 3.98
C SER A 14 6.70 -2.98 3.76
N ALA A 15 5.39 -2.71 3.81
CA ALA A 15 4.35 -3.70 3.58
C ALA A 15 4.42 -4.31 2.16
N VAL A 16 4.72 -3.50 1.16
CA VAL A 16 4.98 -3.99 -0.20
C VAL A 16 6.22 -4.89 -0.25
N ALA A 17 7.33 -4.46 0.38
CA ALA A 17 8.56 -5.23 0.42
C ALA A 17 8.43 -6.56 1.17
N SER A 18 7.55 -6.64 2.18
CA SER A 18 7.23 -7.88 2.90
C SER A 18 6.26 -8.79 2.15
N GLY A 19 5.82 -8.39 0.94
CA GLY A 19 4.94 -9.18 0.11
C GLY A 19 3.47 -9.12 0.52
N GLN A 20 3.05 -8.08 1.24
CA GLN A 20 1.66 -7.94 1.64
C GLN A 20 0.75 -7.83 0.41
N ALA A 21 -0.18 -8.78 0.28
CA ALA A 21 -1.01 -8.91 -0.90
C ALA A 21 -1.97 -7.72 -1.10
N ARG A 22 -2.45 -7.13 -0.01
CA ARG A 22 -3.49 -6.08 -0.02
C ARG A 22 -3.21 -4.97 0.98
N LEU A 23 -3.41 -3.74 0.54
CA LEU A 23 -3.23 -2.52 1.31
C LEU A 23 -4.54 -1.74 1.33
N VAL A 24 -5.08 -1.49 2.52
CA VAL A 24 -6.38 -0.83 2.70
C VAL A 24 -6.17 0.49 3.44
N PRO A 25 -6.48 1.66 2.84
CA PRO A 25 -6.24 2.97 3.47
C PRO A 25 -6.88 3.13 4.85
N ALA A 26 -8.03 2.49 5.06
CA ALA A 26 -8.74 2.52 6.34
C ALA A 26 -7.89 1.97 7.49
N LEU A 27 -7.11 0.89 7.27
CA LEU A 27 -6.26 0.29 8.31
C LEU A 27 -5.11 1.23 8.71
N PHE A 28 -4.55 1.96 7.76
CA PHE A 28 -3.50 2.96 8.00
C PHE A 28 -4.05 4.20 8.71
N SER A 29 -5.32 4.53 8.46
CA SER A 29 -5.93 5.73 9.03
C SER A 29 -6.05 5.73 10.56
N TRP A 30 -6.06 4.54 11.19
CA TRP A 30 -6.09 4.40 12.65
C TRP A 30 -4.76 4.82 13.28
N GLN A 31 -3.65 4.57 12.61
CA GLN A 31 -2.30 4.85 13.10
C GLN A 31 -1.78 6.23 12.67
N PHE A 32 -1.99 6.60 11.40
CA PHE A 32 -1.41 7.82 10.82
C PHE A 32 -2.43 8.96 10.66
N GLY A 33 -3.72 8.66 10.81
CA GLY A 33 -4.82 9.59 10.52
C GLY A 33 -5.27 9.54 9.05
N ARG A 34 -6.54 9.88 8.79
CA ARG A 34 -7.16 9.81 7.46
C ARG A 34 -6.43 10.65 6.41
N ALA A 35 -6.16 11.92 6.72
CA ALA A 35 -5.54 12.84 5.76
C ALA A 35 -4.11 12.41 5.38
N ALA A 36 -3.31 11.99 6.37
CA ALA A 36 -1.94 11.53 6.14
C ALA A 36 -1.91 10.22 5.33
N SER A 37 -2.79 9.26 5.68
CA SER A 37 -2.90 7.99 4.96
C SER A 37 -3.33 8.22 3.51
N ALA A 38 -4.37 9.02 3.28
CA ALA A 38 -4.83 9.33 1.92
C ALA A 38 -3.73 9.99 1.07
N ALA A 39 -2.96 10.91 1.64
CA ALA A 39 -1.81 11.52 0.96
C ALA A 39 -0.70 10.51 0.66
N ALA A 40 -0.40 9.60 1.59
CA ALA A 40 0.63 8.58 1.41
C ALA A 40 0.24 7.56 0.32
N PHE A 41 -1.01 7.11 0.28
CA PHE A 41 -1.51 6.22 -0.79
C PHE A 41 -1.48 6.89 -2.16
N ARG A 42 -1.80 8.19 -2.25
CA ARG A 42 -1.65 8.94 -3.51
C ARG A 42 -0.19 9.04 -3.95
N ALA A 43 0.73 9.32 -3.02
CA ALA A 43 2.16 9.37 -3.31
C ALA A 43 2.69 8.00 -3.77
N ALA A 44 2.40 6.93 -3.04
CA ALA A 44 2.81 5.57 -3.39
C ALA A 44 2.28 5.12 -4.76
N LYS A 45 1.05 5.50 -5.12
CA LYS A 45 0.48 5.23 -6.44
C LYS A 45 1.19 6.05 -7.53
N ALA A 46 1.46 7.33 -7.29
CA ALA A 46 2.17 8.20 -8.23
C ALA A 46 3.63 7.75 -8.45
N GLU A 47 4.26 7.18 -7.43
CA GLU A 47 5.60 6.58 -7.49
C GLU A 47 5.61 5.20 -8.17
N GLY A 48 4.44 4.63 -8.51
CA GLY A 48 4.34 3.30 -9.12
C GLY A 48 4.66 2.14 -8.17
N VAL A 49 4.64 2.38 -6.85
CA VAL A 49 4.87 1.34 -5.83
C VAL A 49 3.63 0.47 -5.65
N ILE A 50 2.44 1.09 -5.74
CA ILE A 50 1.15 0.43 -5.58
C ILE A 50 0.19 0.79 -6.71
N GLU A 51 -0.76 -0.09 -6.96
CA GLU A 51 -1.87 0.12 -7.89
C GLU A 51 -3.19 -0.28 -7.25
N VAL A 52 -4.31 0.17 -7.83
CA VAL A 52 -5.63 -0.24 -7.35
C VAL A 52 -5.86 -1.67 -7.83
N ALA A 53 -6.08 -2.57 -6.89
CA ALA A 53 -6.43 -3.96 -7.19
C ALA A 53 -7.92 -4.09 -7.50
N TYR A 54 -8.77 -3.55 -6.64
CA TYR A 54 -10.22 -3.53 -6.79
C TYR A 54 -10.84 -2.48 -5.86
N HIS A 55 -12.11 -2.19 -6.06
CA HIS A 55 -12.92 -1.42 -5.11
C HIS A 55 -13.76 -2.38 -4.30
N SER A 56 -13.76 -2.24 -2.97
CA SER A 56 -14.65 -3.02 -2.11
C SER A 56 -16.12 -2.74 -2.43
N ILE A 57 -17.03 -3.55 -1.89
CA ILE A 57 -18.48 -3.33 -2.01
C ILE A 57 -18.92 -1.95 -1.46
N SER A 58 -18.16 -1.38 -0.52
CA SER A 58 -18.35 -0.03 0.02
C SER A 58 -17.72 1.07 -0.84
N GLY A 59 -17.24 0.76 -2.05
CA GLY A 59 -16.57 1.70 -2.96
C GLY A 59 -15.18 2.14 -2.50
N THR A 60 -14.59 1.48 -1.49
CA THR A 60 -13.27 1.85 -0.98
C THR A 60 -12.18 1.18 -1.80
N PRO A 61 -11.18 1.93 -2.32
CA PRO A 61 -10.11 1.33 -3.10
C PRO A 61 -9.21 0.46 -2.21
N VAL A 62 -8.95 -0.76 -2.68
CA VAL A 62 -7.96 -1.69 -2.13
C VAL A 62 -6.78 -1.73 -3.09
N TYR A 63 -5.57 -1.65 -2.55
CA TYR A 63 -4.35 -1.55 -3.33
C TYR A 63 -3.52 -2.82 -3.23
N GLN A 64 -2.66 -3.03 -4.22
CA GLN A 64 -1.64 -4.06 -4.25
C GLN A 64 -0.30 -3.47 -4.69
N ALA A 65 0.79 -4.21 -4.50
CA ALA A 65 2.07 -3.86 -5.08
C ALA A 65 1.99 -3.77 -6.61
N ALA A 66 2.69 -2.81 -7.23
CA ALA A 66 2.69 -2.60 -8.67
C ALA A 66 4.05 -2.96 -9.31
N GLY A 67 4.04 -3.31 -10.60
CA GLY A 67 5.25 -3.54 -11.39
C GLY A 67 6.19 -4.60 -10.80
N ILE A 68 7.48 -4.28 -10.70
CA ILE A 68 8.51 -5.17 -10.13
C ILE A 68 8.17 -5.56 -8.68
N HIS A 69 7.51 -4.68 -7.93
CA HIS A 69 7.09 -4.99 -6.57
C HIS A 69 5.98 -6.04 -6.52
N ALA A 70 5.11 -6.12 -7.53
CA ALA A 70 4.13 -7.20 -7.66
C ALA A 70 4.83 -8.54 -7.91
N ALA A 71 5.84 -8.55 -8.77
CA ALA A 71 6.64 -9.75 -9.06
C ALA A 71 7.43 -10.23 -7.82
N LEU A 72 8.01 -9.30 -7.05
CA LEU A 72 8.66 -9.61 -5.78
C LEU A 72 7.69 -10.15 -4.73
N ALA A 73 6.50 -9.55 -4.60
CA ALA A 73 5.49 -10.01 -3.66
C ALA A 73 4.97 -11.42 -4.00
N ALA A 74 4.76 -11.71 -5.30
CA ALA A 74 4.40 -13.03 -5.79
C ALA A 74 5.52 -14.07 -5.58
N PHE A 75 6.78 -13.68 -5.78
CA PHE A 75 7.92 -14.56 -5.53
C PHE A 75 8.08 -14.88 -4.03
N ALA A 76 7.94 -13.88 -3.15
CA ALA A 76 7.99 -14.05 -1.70
C ALA A 76 6.88 -14.97 -1.17
N THR A 77 5.74 -15.05 -1.87
CA THR A 77 4.67 -16.00 -1.55
C THR A 77 4.88 -17.38 -2.18
N SER A 78 5.65 -17.47 -3.28
CA SER A 78 5.95 -18.73 -3.99
C SER A 78 7.07 -19.57 -3.35
N THR A 79 7.97 -18.99 -2.54
CA THR A 79 9.10 -19.71 -1.92
C THR A 79 8.74 -20.51 -0.66
N LYS A 80 7.43 -20.66 -0.35
CA LYS A 80 6.93 -21.54 0.73
C LYS A 80 6.51 -22.94 0.24
N HIS A 81 7.09 -23.44 -0.85
CA HIS A 81 6.83 -24.78 -1.39
C HIS A 81 8.05 -25.68 -1.29
#